data_AF-A0A831SGK7-F1
#
_entry.id   AF-A0A831SGK7-F1
#
_cell.length_a   1.000
_cell.length_b   1.000
_cell.length_c   1.000
_cell.angle_alpha   90.00
_cell.angle_beta   90.00
_cell.angle_gamma   90.00
#
_symmetry.space_group_name_H-M   'P 1'
#
loop_
_entity.id
_entity.type
_entity.pdbx_description
1 polymer ?
#
loop_
_entity_poly.entity_id
_entity_poly.type
_entity_poly.pdbx_seq_one_letter_code
_entity_poly.pdbx_strand_id
1 'polypeptide(L)' 'GWRDKYKYGYRWTAESFFSGVKRVFGETCRARSTEALFQEVKMKFIFYNMLLSL' A
#
# COMPACT_ATOMS: atom_id res chain seq x y z
N GLY A 1 -27.90 -3.08 6.73
CA GLY A 1 -28.24 -2.60 5.37
C GLY A 1 -27.17 -3.03 4.36
N TRP A 2 -27.23 -2.56 3.12
CA TRP A 2 -26.26 -2.91 2.04
C TRP A 2 -24.80 -2.74 2.49
N ARG A 3 -24.50 -1.62 3.15
CA ARG A 3 -23.17 -1.26 3.68
C ARG A 3 -22.56 -2.35 4.57
N ASP A 4 -23.37 -2.93 5.46
CA ASP A 4 -22.91 -3.92 6.45
C ASP A 4 -22.74 -5.30 5.79
N LYS A 5 -23.61 -5.64 4.81
CA LYS A 5 -23.50 -6.88 4.01
C LYS A 5 -22.19 -6.94 3.23
N TYR A 6 -21.79 -5.84 2.61
CA TYR A 6 -20.55 -5.75 1.83
C TYR A 6 -19.37 -5.21 2.63
N LYS A 7 -19.57 -4.95 3.93
CA LYS A 7 -18.56 -4.46 4.86
C LYS A 7 -17.78 -3.25 4.30
N TYR A 8 -18.51 -2.31 3.70
CA TYR A 8 -17.94 -1.17 2.96
C TYR A 8 -16.96 -0.33 3.80
N GLY A 9 -17.08 -0.36 5.13
CA GLY A 9 -16.13 0.28 6.05
C GLY A 9 -14.68 -0.17 5.89
N TYR A 10 -14.40 -1.41 5.47
CA TYR A 10 -13.03 -1.90 5.27
C TYR A 10 -12.31 -1.27 4.07
N ARG A 11 -13.04 -0.60 3.16
CA ARG A 11 -12.44 0.15 2.05
C ARG A 11 -11.46 1.21 2.58
N TRP A 12 -11.86 1.93 3.62
CA TRP A 12 -11.05 2.99 4.24
C TRP A 12 -9.75 2.46 4.84
N THR A 13 -9.77 1.23 5.38
CA THR A 13 -8.56 0.58 5.88
C THR A 13 -7.54 0.36 4.78
N ALA A 14 -7.97 -0.14 3.61
CA ALA A 14 -7.10 -0.32 2.46
C ALA A 14 -6.57 1.02 1.93
N GLU A 15 -7.44 2.02 1.73
CA GLU A 15 -7.04 3.36 1.27
C GLU A 15 -6.05 4.01 2.24
N SER A 16 -6.26 3.88 3.54
CA SER A 16 -5.37 4.41 4.57
C SER A 16 -4.01 3.72 4.55
N PHE A 17 -3.97 2.40 4.38
CA PHE A 17 -2.72 1.65 4.24
C PHE A 17 -1.91 2.12 3.03
N PHE A 18 -2.52 2.20 1.84
CA PHE A 18 -1.86 2.73 0.65
C PHE A 18 -1.40 4.17 0.82
N SER A 19 -2.21 5.01 1.46
CA SER A 19 -1.86 6.40 1.75
C SER A 19 -0.66 6.51 2.70
N GLY A 20 -0.54 5.61 3.67
CA GLY A 20 0.58 5.51 4.59
C GLY A 20 1.89 5.13 3.89
N VAL A 21 1.87 4.07 3.07
CA VAL A 21 3.04 3.64 2.27
C VAL A 21 3.58 4.81 1.43
N LYS A 22 2.67 5.52 0.74
CA LYS A 22 3.02 6.66 -0.12
C LYS A 22 3.59 7.85 0.66
N ARG A 23 3.13 8.09 1.90
CA ARG A 23 3.72 9.13 2.77
C ARG A 23 5.13 8.78 3.24
N VAL A 24 5.40 7.51 3.55
CA VAL A 24 6.70 7.07 4.07
C VAL A 24 7.75 6.96 2.95
N PHE A 25 7.39 6.37 1.82
CA PHE A 25 8.35 6.05 0.75
C PHE A 25 8.23 6.94 -0.50
N GLY A 26 7.26 7.84 -0.54
CA GLY A 26 6.92 8.64 -1.72
C GLY A 26 6.14 7.85 -2.79
N GLU A 27 5.50 8.58 -3.70
CA GLU A 27 4.63 8.02 -4.75
C GLU A 27 5.41 7.59 -6.00
N THR A 28 6.62 8.09 -6.17
CA THR A 28 7.44 7.84 -7.36
C THR A 28 8.38 6.67 -7.16
N CYS A 29 8.70 5.98 -8.25
CA CYS A 29 9.76 4.98 -8.27
C CYS A 29 10.96 5.50 -9.05
N ARG A 30 12.17 5.03 -8.70
CA ARG A 30 13.42 5.47 -9.35
C ARG A 30 13.89 4.49 -10.44
N ALA A 31 13.46 3.24 -10.36
CA ALA A 31 13.75 2.22 -11.35
C ALA A 31 13.27 2.59 -12.76
N ARG A 32 13.98 2.11 -13.78
CA ARG A 32 13.70 2.40 -15.20
C ARG A 32 13.20 1.19 -16.00
N SER A 33 13.46 -0.03 -15.54
CA SER A 33 12.85 -1.24 -16.11
C SER A 33 11.56 -1.58 -15.36
N THR A 34 10.61 -2.18 -16.06
CA THR A 34 9.33 -2.62 -15.48
C THR A 34 9.53 -3.62 -14.35
N GLU A 35 10.43 -4.59 -14.52
CA GLU A 35 10.75 -5.58 -13.49
C GLU A 35 11.30 -4.92 -12.22
N ALA A 36 12.23 -3.97 -12.36
CA ALA A 36 12.79 -3.26 -11.22
C ALA A 36 11.76 -2.34 -10.56
N LEU A 37 10.84 -1.74 -11.32
CA LEU A 37 9.71 -0.98 -10.77
C LEU A 37 8.83 -1.86 -9.88
N PHE A 38 8.46 -3.06 -10.36
CA PHE A 38 7.65 -3.99 -9.57
C PHE A 38 8.38 -4.43 -8.30
N GLN A 39 9.68 -4.69 -8.37
CA GLN A 39 10.49 -5.03 -7.19
C GLN A 39 10.57 -3.87 -6.21
N GLU A 40 10.82 -2.64 -6.68
CA GLU A 40 10.88 -1.44 -5.84
C GLU A 40 9.55 -1.24 -5.08
N VAL A 41 8.42 -1.34 -5.79
CA VAL A 41 7.10 -1.23 -5.18
C VAL A 41 6.87 -2.34 -4.15
N LYS A 42 7.18 -3.60 -4.48
CA LYS A 42 7.07 -4.73 -3.52
C LYS A 42 7.87 -4.45 -2.25
N MET A 43 9.10 -4.00 -2.38
CA MET A 43 9.96 -3.72 -1.22
C MET A 43 9.39 -2.61 -0.35
N LYS A 44 8.83 -1.54 -0.93
CA LYS A 44 8.16 -0.48 -0.16
C LYS A 44 7.02 -1.04 0.70
N PHE A 45 6.18 -1.91 0.14
CA PHE A 45 5.10 -2.54 0.89
C PHE A 45 5.59 -3.52 1.95
N ILE A 46 6.58 -4.36 1.65
CA ILE A 46 7.17 -5.31 2.61
C ILE A 46 7.77 -4.55 3.80
N PHE A 47 8.55 -3.49 3.54
CA PHE A 47 9.13 -2.68 4.61
C PHE A 47 8.07 -1.93 5.41
N TYR A 48 7.03 -1.41 4.75
CA TYR A 48 5.92 -0.79 5.49
C TYR A 48 5.21 -1.80 6.40
N ASN A 49 5.02 -3.03 5.93
CA ASN A 49 4.44 -4.11 6.74
C ASN A 49 5.30 -4.42 7.97
N MET A 50 6.63 -4.49 7.79
CA MET A 50 7.58 -4.67 8.90
C MET A 50 7.53 -3.51 9.90
N LEU A 51 7.45 -2.26 9.42
CA LEU A 51 7.33 -1.08 10.29
C LEU A 51 6.06 -1.09 11.13
N LEU A 52 4.95 -1.57 10.57
CA LEU A 52 3.68 -1.70 11.27
C LEU A 52 3.57 -3.00 12.09
N SER A 53 4.55 -3.91 11.99
CA SER A 53 4.52 -5.25 12.60
C SER A 53 3.25 -6.04 12.23
N LEU A 54 2.83 -5.93 10.97
CA LEU A 54 1.64 -6.59 10.40
C LEU A 54 1.96 -7.98 9.82
#